data_AF-A0AAW4HIU8-F1
#
_entry.id   AF-A0AAW4HIU8-F1
#
_cell.length_a   1.000
_cell.length_b   1.000
_cell.length_c   1.000
_cell.angle_alpha   90.00
_cell.angle_beta   90.00
_cell.angle_gamma   90.00
#
_symmetry.space_group_name_H-M   'P 1'
#
loop_
_entity.id
_entity.type
_entity.pdbx_description
1 polymer ?
#
loop_
_entity_poly.entity_id
_entity_poly.type
_entity_poly.pdbx_seq_one_letter_code
_entity_poly.pdbx_strand_id
1 'polypeptide(L)'
;MIGALKGLFALVSGGLDAYKQHSQNEANKLKRRDEMAQEQHNAKIKRLQSGDENAANLDMVSIKERGLKDEFIMLVVFIPLILSFFPDYAVTVQAGFEALQNVPEYYWYVVAAVVIDTFGFRSMVRYLLEFFSFKFKVK
;
A
#
# COMPACT_ATOMS: atom_id res chain seq x y z
N MET A 1 -5.55 22.64 -79.80
CA MET A 1 -4.59 21.58 -79.41
C MET A 1 -3.78 21.87 -78.14
N ILE A 2 -3.46 23.14 -77.80
CA ILE A 2 -2.61 23.48 -76.63
C ILE A 2 -3.28 23.22 -75.27
N GLY A 3 -4.60 23.40 -75.14
CA GLY A 3 -5.33 23.17 -73.87
C GLY A 3 -5.44 21.70 -73.45
N ALA A 4 -5.56 20.77 -74.40
CA ALA A 4 -5.64 19.33 -74.13
C ALA A 4 -4.32 18.77 -73.58
N LEU A 5 -3.18 19.27 -74.09
CA LEU A 5 -1.85 18.88 -73.62
C LEU A 5 -1.60 19.32 -72.17
N LYS A 6 -2.05 20.54 -71.80
CA LYS A 6 -1.96 21.06 -70.42
C LYS A 6 -2.83 20.28 -69.44
N GLY A 7 -4.04 19.89 -69.85
CA GLY A 7 -4.93 19.05 -69.03
C GLY A 7 -4.36 17.66 -68.77
N LEU A 8 -3.74 17.04 -69.77
CA LEU A 8 -3.09 15.74 -69.61
C LEU A 8 -1.86 15.82 -68.70
N PHE A 9 -1.05 16.89 -68.82
CA PHE A 9 0.11 17.12 -67.96
C PHE A 9 -0.30 17.30 -66.48
N ALA A 10 -1.40 18.04 -66.22
CA ALA A 10 -1.94 18.24 -64.89
C ALA A 10 -2.51 16.93 -64.28
N LEU A 11 -3.10 16.07 -65.11
CA LEU A 11 -3.59 14.75 -64.69
C LEU A 11 -2.46 13.78 -64.36
N VAL A 12 -1.41 13.77 -65.18
CA VAL A 12 -0.22 12.94 -64.96
C VAL A 12 0.55 13.42 -63.73
N SER A 13 0.74 14.72 -63.55
CA SER A 13 1.39 15.28 -62.36
C SER A 13 0.55 15.04 -61.10
N GLY A 14 -0.76 15.30 -61.15
CA GLY A 14 -1.67 15.05 -60.03
C GLY A 14 -1.77 13.56 -59.64
N GLY A 15 -1.69 12.65 -60.61
CA GLY A 15 -1.64 11.21 -60.36
C GLY A 15 -0.34 10.74 -59.71
N LEU A 16 0.80 11.30 -60.13
CA LEU A 16 2.12 11.06 -59.52
C LEU A 16 2.19 11.58 -58.07
N ASP A 17 1.62 12.76 -57.82
CA ASP A 17 1.57 13.36 -56.48
C ASP A 17 0.64 12.59 -55.54
N ALA A 18 -0.53 12.13 -56.02
CA ALA A 18 -1.45 11.31 -55.24
C ALA A 18 -0.83 9.96 -54.82
N TYR A 19 -0.05 9.33 -55.70
CA TYR A 19 0.65 8.07 -55.37
C TYR A 19 1.74 8.27 -54.32
N LYS A 20 2.56 9.33 -54.45
CA LYS A 20 3.55 9.70 -53.42
C LYS A 20 2.89 10.05 -52.08
N GLN A 21 1.77 10.75 -52.11
CA GLN A 21 1.04 11.15 -50.91
C GLN A 21 0.44 9.94 -50.18
N HIS A 22 -0.03 8.92 -50.90
CA HIS A 22 -0.52 7.69 -50.28
C HIS A 22 0.60 6.94 -49.54
N SER A 23 1.78 6.83 -50.14
CA SER A 23 2.96 6.20 -49.52
C SER A 23 3.40 6.97 -48.26
N GLN A 24 3.41 8.30 -48.31
CA GLN A 24 3.72 9.12 -47.12
C GLN A 24 2.68 8.98 -46.01
N ASN A 25 1.40 8.84 -46.36
CA ASN A 25 0.33 8.63 -45.39
C ASN A 25 0.45 7.29 -44.66
N GLU A 26 0.88 6.22 -45.34
CA GLU A 26 1.14 4.93 -44.70
C GLU A 26 2.37 4.98 -43.78
N ALA A 27 3.46 5.60 -44.23
CA ALA A 27 4.65 5.81 -43.40
C ALA A 27 4.32 6.63 -42.13
N ASN A 28 3.49 7.67 -42.25
CA ASN A 28 3.03 8.47 -41.11
C ASN A 28 2.05 7.70 -40.20
N LYS A 29 1.24 6.77 -40.73
CA LYS A 29 0.43 5.86 -39.90
C LYS A 29 1.29 4.88 -39.12
N LEU A 30 2.34 4.35 -39.73
CA LEU A 30 3.28 3.43 -39.06
C LEU A 30 4.00 4.13 -37.91
N LYS A 31 4.57 5.33 -38.16
CA LYS A 31 5.21 6.16 -37.13
C LYS A 31 4.30 6.44 -35.94
N ARG A 32 3.04 6.82 -36.18
CA ARG A 32 2.07 7.05 -35.10
C ARG A 32 1.77 5.79 -34.29
N ARG A 33 1.75 4.61 -34.91
CA ARG A 33 1.56 3.35 -34.17
C ARG A 33 2.77 3.04 -33.31
N ASP A 34 3.98 3.25 -33.82
CA ASP A 34 5.21 3.04 -33.07
C ASP A 34 5.33 4.02 -31.89
N GLU A 35 4.98 5.30 -32.11
CA GLU A 35 4.90 6.32 -31.06
C GLU A 35 3.87 5.93 -29.98
N MET A 36 2.66 5.52 -30.37
CA MET A 36 1.64 5.06 -29.41
C MET A 36 2.09 3.82 -28.64
N ALA A 37 2.75 2.86 -29.30
CA ALA A 37 3.28 1.66 -28.64
C ALA A 37 4.38 2.03 -27.63
N GLN A 38 5.25 2.97 -27.98
CA GLN A 38 6.30 3.48 -27.11
C GLN A 38 5.73 4.23 -25.90
N GLU A 39 4.71 5.07 -26.10
CA GLU A 39 4.04 5.78 -25.02
C GLU A 39 3.33 4.81 -24.06
N GLN A 40 2.64 3.80 -24.59
CA GLN A 40 2.02 2.75 -23.77
C GLN A 40 3.06 1.96 -22.98
N HIS A 41 4.20 1.64 -23.60
CA HIS A 41 5.31 0.98 -22.92
C HIS A 41 5.87 1.85 -21.79
N ASN A 42 6.16 3.13 -22.06
CA ASN A 42 6.63 4.08 -21.05
C ASN A 42 5.60 4.29 -19.93
N ALA A 43 4.31 4.38 -20.24
CA ALA A 43 3.26 4.50 -19.24
C ALA A 43 3.19 3.25 -18.34
N LYS A 44 3.40 2.05 -18.91
CA LYS A 44 3.45 0.80 -18.16
C LYS A 44 4.68 0.72 -17.27
N ILE A 45 5.87 1.07 -17.78
CA ILE A 45 7.12 1.15 -17.00
C ILE A 45 6.95 2.14 -15.84
N LYS A 46 6.42 3.33 -16.11
CA LYS A 46 6.18 4.36 -15.09
C LYS A 46 5.18 3.90 -14.03
N ARG A 47 4.13 3.16 -14.43
CA ARG A 47 3.19 2.54 -13.49
C ARG A 47 3.86 1.50 -12.60
N LEU A 48 4.70 0.64 -13.17
CA LEU A 48 5.45 -0.37 -12.40
C LEU A 48 6.42 0.29 -11.43
N GLN A 49 7.22 1.25 -11.91
CA GLN A 49 8.13 2.04 -11.06
C GLN A 49 7.39 2.76 -9.94
N SER A 50 6.25 3.41 -10.23
CA SER A 50 5.43 4.03 -9.19
C SER A 50 4.84 3.01 -8.23
N GLY A 51 4.55 1.79 -8.68
CA GLY A 51 4.09 0.69 -7.82
C GLY A 51 5.17 0.23 -6.86
N ASP A 52 6.39 0.05 -7.37
CA ASP A 52 7.57 -0.35 -6.58
C ASP A 52 7.99 0.75 -5.60
N GLU A 53 7.99 2.02 -6.03
CA GLU A 53 8.26 3.19 -5.18
C GLU A 53 7.18 3.37 -4.11
N ASN A 54 5.90 3.17 -4.45
CA ASN A 54 4.82 3.24 -3.47
C ASN A 54 4.90 2.10 -2.46
N ALA A 55 5.23 0.88 -2.89
CA ALA A 55 5.44 -0.25 -1.99
C ALA A 55 6.63 0.01 -1.04
N ALA A 56 7.76 0.48 -1.58
CA ALA A 56 8.92 0.84 -0.77
C ALA A 56 8.64 1.99 0.21
N ASN A 57 7.86 2.99 -0.21
CA ASN A 57 7.45 4.09 0.66
C ASN A 57 6.49 3.63 1.77
N LEU A 58 5.55 2.74 1.45
CA LEU A 58 4.65 2.15 2.45
C LEU A 58 5.42 1.30 3.48
N ASP A 59 6.40 0.53 3.03
CA ASP A 59 7.28 -0.23 3.92
C ASP A 59 8.10 0.72 4.81
N MET A 60 8.68 1.79 4.25
CA MET A 60 9.43 2.79 5.02
C MET A 60 8.58 3.55 6.05
N VAL A 61 7.32 3.87 5.72
CA VAL A 61 6.38 4.51 6.66
C VAL A 61 5.99 3.52 7.76
N SER A 62 5.70 2.26 7.42
CA SER A 62 5.35 1.22 8.39
C SER A 62 6.49 0.89 9.38
N ILE A 63 7.74 0.97 8.92
CA ILE A 63 8.93 0.78 9.78
C ILE A 63 9.14 1.98 10.70
N LYS A 64 8.86 3.20 10.25
CA LYS A 64 9.00 4.42 11.07
C LYS A 64 7.91 4.57 12.13
N GLU A 65 6.68 4.15 11.86
CA GLU A 65 5.58 4.21 12.84
C GLU A 65 5.60 3.08 13.88
N ARG A 66 6.43 2.05 13.66
CA ARG A 66 6.57 0.87 14.55
C ARG A 66 7.23 1.14 15.91
N GLY A 67 7.80 2.32 16.13
CA GLY A 67 8.98 2.40 17.00
C GLY A 67 8.83 2.99 18.41
N LEU A 68 7.64 3.22 18.96
CA LEU A 68 7.54 3.80 20.32
C LEU A 68 6.48 3.16 21.20
N LYS A 69 5.27 2.92 20.69
CA LYS A 69 4.16 2.40 21.50
C LYS A 69 4.32 0.91 21.81
N ASP A 70 4.71 0.12 20.81
CA ASP A 70 4.91 -1.32 20.94
C ASP A 70 6.08 -1.64 21.90
N GLU A 71 7.16 -0.86 21.81
CA GLU A 71 8.30 -0.94 22.73
C GLU A 71 7.92 -0.52 24.15
N PHE A 72 7.10 0.53 24.31
CA PHE A 72 6.67 0.97 25.63
C PHE A 72 5.85 -0.09 26.37
N ILE A 73 4.85 -0.70 25.72
CA ILE A 73 4.05 -1.75 26.38
C ILE A 73 4.90 -2.99 26.66
N MET A 74 5.79 -3.36 25.73
CA MET A 74 6.72 -4.47 25.96
C MET A 74 7.60 -4.20 27.20
N LEU A 75 8.15 -3.00 27.33
CA LEU A 75 8.94 -2.62 28.51
C LEU A 75 8.11 -2.65 29.79
N VAL A 76 6.90 -2.08 29.80
CA VAL A 76 6.02 -2.08 30.98
C VAL A 76 5.69 -3.50 31.44
N VAL A 77 5.53 -4.45 30.52
CA VAL A 77 5.23 -5.85 30.84
C VAL A 77 6.48 -6.61 31.28
N PHE A 78 7.61 -6.45 30.60
CA PHE A 78 8.81 -7.26 30.83
C PHE A 78 9.72 -6.74 31.95
N ILE A 79 9.77 -5.43 32.21
CA ILE A 79 10.58 -4.86 33.29
C ILE A 79 10.24 -5.47 34.66
N PRO A 80 8.97 -5.49 35.13
CA PRO A 80 8.66 -6.08 36.44
C PRO A 80 8.94 -7.59 36.48
N LEU A 81 8.78 -8.30 35.35
CA LEU A 81 9.13 -9.72 35.26
C LEU A 81 10.63 -9.94 35.46
N ILE A 82 11.48 -9.16 34.78
CA ILE A 82 12.94 -9.27 34.93
C ILE A 82 13.38 -8.84 36.34
N LEU A 83 12.84 -7.74 36.87
CA LEU A 83 13.16 -7.23 38.20
C LEU A 83 12.77 -8.20 39.32
N SER A 84 11.76 -9.06 39.11
CA SER A 84 11.38 -10.08 40.08
C SER A 84 12.49 -11.12 40.37
N PHE A 85 13.45 -11.30 39.46
CA PHE A 85 14.59 -12.20 39.65
C PHE A 85 15.74 -11.56 40.46
N PHE A 86 15.71 -10.25 40.69
CA PHE A 86 16.72 -9.54 41.46
C PHE A 86 16.24 -9.35 42.91
N PRO A 87 16.95 -9.89 43.92
CA PRO A 87 16.50 -9.88 45.32
C PRO A 87 16.19 -8.48 45.86
N ASP A 88 17.00 -7.48 45.48
CA ASP A 88 16.84 -6.09 45.95
C ASP A 88 15.57 -5.41 45.42
N TYR A 89 15.06 -5.86 44.26
CA TYR A 89 13.87 -5.29 43.62
C TYR A 89 12.63 -6.16 43.77
N ALA A 90 12.79 -7.46 44.06
CA ALA A 90 11.70 -8.41 44.18
C ALA A 90 10.62 -7.98 45.19
N VAL A 91 11.02 -7.42 46.34
CA VAL A 91 10.08 -6.92 47.36
C VAL A 91 9.25 -5.74 46.83
N THR A 92 9.87 -4.82 46.12
CA THR A 92 9.20 -3.65 45.51
C THR A 92 8.24 -4.08 44.40
N VAL A 93 8.66 -5.04 43.57
CA VAL A 93 7.81 -5.61 42.50
C VAL A 93 6.60 -6.31 43.10
N GLN A 94 6.79 -7.11 44.15
CA GLN A 94 5.70 -7.79 44.85
C GLN A 94 4.69 -6.81 45.45
N ALA A 95 5.17 -5.78 46.16
CA ALA A 95 4.32 -4.73 46.71
C ALA A 95 3.53 -3.98 45.61
N GLY A 96 4.16 -3.78 44.45
CA GLY A 96 3.49 -3.20 43.28
C GLY A 96 2.34 -4.08 42.77
N PHE A 97 2.57 -5.39 42.60
CA PHE A 97 1.50 -6.31 42.19
C PHE A 97 0.38 -6.44 43.22
N GLU A 98 0.69 -6.35 44.51
CA GLU A 98 -0.32 -6.32 45.57
C GLU A 98 -1.16 -5.03 45.50
N ALA A 99 -0.54 -3.88 45.27
CA ALA A 99 -1.25 -2.62 45.06
C ALA A 99 -2.20 -2.68 43.84
N LEU A 100 -1.80 -3.37 42.76
CA LEU A 100 -2.61 -3.56 41.57
C LEU A 100 -3.90 -4.36 41.82
N GLN A 101 -3.96 -5.19 42.87
CA GLN A 101 -5.19 -5.89 43.26
C GLN A 101 -6.27 -4.96 43.78
N ASN A 102 -5.89 -3.78 44.29
CA ASN A 102 -6.82 -2.76 44.77
C ASN A 102 -7.43 -1.92 43.64
N VAL A 103 -6.93 -2.09 42.40
CA VAL A 103 -7.46 -1.36 41.24
C VAL A 103 -8.85 -1.91 40.89
N PRO A 104 -9.88 -1.05 40.79
CA PRO A 104 -11.22 -1.49 40.43
C PRO A 104 -11.29 -2.20 39.07
N GLU A 105 -12.18 -3.20 38.96
CA GLU A 105 -12.31 -4.05 37.77
C GLU A 105 -12.60 -3.26 36.49
N TYR A 106 -13.44 -2.21 36.57
CA TYR A 106 -13.79 -1.41 35.39
C TYR A 106 -12.57 -0.73 34.75
N TYR A 107 -11.54 -0.42 35.54
CA TYR A 107 -10.32 0.22 35.04
C TYR A 107 -9.49 -0.78 34.22
N TRP A 108 -9.45 -2.05 34.63
CA TRP A 108 -8.77 -3.10 33.90
C TRP A 108 -9.35 -3.33 32.50
N TYR A 109 -10.66 -3.16 32.32
CA TYR A 109 -11.28 -3.21 30.99
C TYR A 109 -10.77 -2.10 30.06
N VAL A 110 -10.58 -0.89 30.58
CA VAL A 110 -10.03 0.23 29.80
C VAL A 110 -8.57 -0.03 29.43
N VAL A 111 -7.77 -0.50 30.39
CA VAL A 111 -6.36 -0.89 30.14
C VAL A 111 -6.28 -1.98 29.08
N ALA A 112 -7.09 -3.03 29.20
CA ALA A 112 -7.14 -4.11 28.22
C ALA A 112 -7.52 -3.61 26.82
N ALA A 113 -8.50 -2.70 26.72
CA ALA A 113 -8.89 -2.09 25.44
C ALA A 113 -7.75 -1.29 24.80
N VAL A 114 -7.02 -0.49 25.58
CA VAL A 114 -5.84 0.27 25.09
C VAL A 114 -4.72 -0.65 24.63
N VAL A 115 -4.47 -1.74 25.35
CA VAL A 115 -3.46 -2.75 24.99
C VAL A 115 -3.83 -3.44 23.68
N ILE A 116 -5.08 -3.88 23.52
CA ILE A 116 -5.60 -4.50 22.28
C ILE A 116 -5.47 -3.54 21.09
N ASP A 117 -5.79 -2.26 21.32
CA ASP A 117 -5.71 -1.22 20.29
C ASP A 117 -4.26 -0.98 19.86
N THR A 118 -3.34 -0.90 20.83
CA THR A 118 -1.92 -0.62 20.59
C THR A 118 -1.24 -1.76 19.84
N PHE A 119 -1.49 -3.02 20.23
CA PHE A 119 -0.92 -4.19 19.53
C PHE A 119 -1.59 -4.52 18.19
N GLY A 120 -2.64 -3.78 17.78
CA GLY A 120 -3.36 -4.07 16.55
C GLY A 120 -4.15 -5.38 16.58
N PHE A 121 -4.39 -5.98 17.76
CA PHE A 121 -5.15 -7.23 17.91
C PHE A 121 -6.66 -7.07 17.69
N ARG A 122 -7.12 -5.88 17.29
CA ARG A 122 -8.54 -5.59 17.00
C ARG A 122 -9.20 -6.63 16.08
N SER A 123 -8.50 -7.09 15.04
CA SER A 123 -9.01 -8.13 14.13
C SER A 123 -9.16 -9.49 14.80
N MET A 124 -8.16 -9.88 15.61
CA MET A 124 -8.17 -11.13 16.36
C MET A 124 -9.27 -11.13 17.42
N VAL A 125 -9.48 -10.01 18.11
CA VAL A 125 -10.58 -9.85 19.08
C VAL A 125 -11.94 -9.95 18.40
N ARG A 126 -12.12 -9.34 17.22
CA ARG A 126 -13.35 -9.48 16.43
C ARG A 126 -13.62 -10.94 16.09
N TYR A 127 -12.60 -11.66 15.59
CA TYR A 127 -12.74 -13.08 15.28
C TYR A 127 -13.10 -13.92 16.51
N LEU A 128 -12.49 -13.63 17.66
CA LEU A 128 -12.81 -14.28 18.93
C LEU A 128 -14.28 -14.05 19.32
N LEU A 129 -14.75 -12.81 19.24
CA LEU A 129 -16.13 -12.44 19.54
C LEU A 129 -17.13 -13.11 18.59
N GLU A 130 -16.82 -13.19 17.29
CA GLU A 130 -17.64 -13.91 16.30
C GLU A 130 -17.70 -15.41 16.62
N PHE A 131 -16.57 -16.03 16.96
CA PHE A 131 -16.51 -17.43 17.38
C PHE A 131 -17.35 -17.71 18.63
N PHE A 132 -17.25 -16.84 19.65
CA PHE A 132 -18.06 -16.98 20.87
C PHE A 132 -19.55 -16.71 20.61
N SER A 133 -19.88 -15.73 19.77
CA SER A 133 -21.26 -15.45 19.36
C SER A 133 -21.90 -16.65 18.65
N PHE A 134 -21.15 -17.31 17.76
CA PHE A 134 -21.61 -18.53 17.09
C PHE A 134 -21.85 -19.67 18.08
N LYS A 135 -20.96 -19.86 19.06
CA LYS A 135 -21.10 -20.89 20.10
C LYS A 135 -22.35 -20.70 20.97
N PHE A 136 -22.73 -19.46 21.26
CA PHE A 136 -23.95 -19.17 22.04
C PHE A 136 -25.24 -19.25 21.22
N LYS A 137 -25.17 -19.15 19.89
CA LYS A 137 -26.35 -19.26 19.00
C LYS A 137 -26.76 -20.70 18.67
N VAL A 138 -25.91 -21.68 19.00
CA VAL A 138 -26.14 -23.13 18.74
C VAL A 138 -26.78 -23.84 19.96
N LYS A 139 -27.15 -23.11 21.02
CA LYS A 139 -27.87 -23.63 22.18
C LYS A 139 -29.21 -22.92 22.35
#